data_AF-A0A1G8W7M0-F1
#
_entry.id   AF-A0A1G8W7M0-F1
#
_cell.length_a   1.000
_cell.length_b   1.000
_cell.length_c   1.000
_cell.angle_alpha   90.00
_cell.angle_beta   90.00
_cell.angle_gamma   90.00
#
_symmetry.space_group_name_H-M   'P 1'
#
loop_
_entity.id
_entity.type
_entity.pdbx_description
1 polymer ?
#
loop_
_entity_poly.entity_id
_entity_poly.type
_entity_poly.pdbx_seq_one_letter_code
_entity_poly.pdbx_strand_id
1 'polypeptide(L)' 'MSDLYRLPVDGAQFENFCGGNLQGEHESCVDVAAIPGTESGFVVRDSKPEGAGVELRFTAAELDDFAAGWTKMRGLAL' A
#
# COMPACT_ATOMS: atom_id res chain seq x y z
N MET A 1 -18.31 7.83 5.66
CA MET A 1 -16.98 7.55 5.09
C MET A 1 -16.30 8.88 4.89
N SER A 2 -15.22 9.13 5.62
CA SER A 2 -14.36 10.29 5.36
C SER A 2 -13.76 10.15 3.97
N ASP A 3 -13.73 11.24 3.22
CA ASP A 3 -13.08 11.27 1.90
C ASP A 3 -11.58 11.04 2.10
N LEU A 4 -11.14 9.79 1.87
CA LEU A 4 -9.75 9.37 2.10
C LEU A 4 -8.78 10.25 1.32
N TYR A 5 -9.16 10.78 0.16
CA TYR A 5 -8.30 11.58 -0.71
C TYR A 5 -7.93 12.95 -0.13
N ARG A 6 -8.69 13.44 0.87
CA ARG A 6 -8.44 14.75 1.49
C ARG A 6 -7.55 14.69 2.72
N LEU A 7 -7.19 13.48 3.15
CA LEU A 7 -6.42 13.28 4.36
C LEU A 7 -4.91 13.41 4.09
N PRO A 8 -4.14 14.08 4.97
CA PRO A 8 -2.69 14.09 4.83
C PRO A 8 -2.12 12.69 5.06
N VAL A 9 -1.04 12.38 4.36
CA VAL A 9 -0.24 11.16 4.58
C VAL A 9 1.11 11.48 5.22
N ASP A 10 1.33 12.75 5.57
CA ASP A 10 2.51 13.18 6.31
C ASP A 10 2.62 12.45 7.64
N GLY A 11 3.79 11.85 7.89
CA GLY A 11 4.05 11.05 9.08
C GLY A 11 3.52 9.62 9.04
N ALA A 12 2.87 9.19 7.95
CA ALA A 12 2.51 7.79 7.74
C ALA A 12 3.77 6.91 7.78
N GLN A 13 3.71 5.81 8.54
CA GLN A 13 4.80 4.85 8.67
C GLN A 13 4.58 3.75 7.63
N PHE A 14 5.40 3.75 6.58
CA PHE A 14 5.29 2.79 5.49
C PHE A 14 6.00 1.48 5.83
N GLU A 15 5.32 0.38 5.53
CA GLU A 15 5.87 -0.96 5.49
C GLU A 15 6.04 -1.40 4.03
N ASN A 16 7.15 -2.09 3.75
CA ASN A 16 7.59 -2.37 2.38
C ASN A 16 7.41 -3.87 2.09
N PHE A 17 6.71 -4.18 1.00
CA PHE A 17 6.53 -5.54 0.50
C PHE A 17 7.29 -5.69 -0.83
N CYS A 18 8.49 -6.25 -0.75
CA CYS A 18 9.40 -6.40 -1.87
C CYS A 18 9.33 -7.82 -2.46
N GLY A 19 9.27 -7.93 -3.79
CA GLY A 19 9.16 -9.22 -4.49
C GLY A 19 10.48 -9.78 -5.03
N GLY A 20 11.63 -9.14 -4.76
CA GLY A 20 12.91 -9.40 -5.44
C GLY A 20 14.13 -9.49 -4.52
N ASN A 21 15.33 -9.44 -5.11
CA ASN A 21 16.59 -9.47 -4.37
C ASN A 21 16.73 -8.22 -3.50
N LEU A 22 16.63 -8.41 -2.18
CA LEU A 22 16.71 -7.42 -1.08
C LEU A 22 18.03 -6.62 -0.99
N GLN A 23 18.85 -6.57 -2.04
CA GLN A 23 20.22 -6.03 -2.03
C GLN A 23 20.63 -5.33 -3.34
N GLY A 24 19.68 -4.96 -4.22
CA GLY A 24 19.98 -4.28 -5.47
C GLY A 24 19.37 -2.87 -5.55
N GLU A 25 20.09 -1.93 -6.16
CA GLU A 25 19.69 -0.51 -6.39
C GLU A 25 18.44 -0.35 -7.30
N HIS A 26 17.81 -1.43 -7.73
CA HIS A 26 16.67 -1.45 -8.65
C HIS A 26 15.44 -2.20 -8.08
N GLU A 27 15.47 -2.56 -6.80
CA GLU A 27 14.33 -3.18 -6.15
C GLU A 27 13.12 -2.23 -6.14
N SER A 28 11.95 -2.76 -6.50
CA SER A 28 10.68 -2.03 -6.44
C SER A 28 9.80 -2.77 -5.44
N CYS A 29 9.40 -2.06 -4.39
CA CYS A 29 8.52 -2.59 -3.36
C CYS A 29 7.17 -1.90 -3.45
N VAL A 30 6.15 -2.60 -2.96
CA VAL A 30 4.87 -1.97 -2.66
C VAL A 30 4.96 -1.45 -1.24
N ASP A 31 4.83 -0.14 -1.07
CA ASP A 31 4.79 0.53 0.23
C ASP A 31 3.33 0.67 0.67
N VAL A 32 3.01 0.27 1.90
CA VAL A 32 1.66 0.39 2.48
C VAL A 32 1.75 1.07 3.85
N ALA A 33 0.86 2.00 4.13
CA ALA A 33 0.74 2.62 5.45
C ALA A 33 -0.72 2.90 5.81
N ALA A 34 -1.02 2.92 7.11
CA ALA A 34 -2.28 3.50 7.60
C ALA A 34 -2.26 5.02 7.41
N ILE A 35 -3.37 5.59 6.96
CA ILE A 35 -3.54 7.05 6.82
C ILE A 35 -3.77 7.63 8.23
N PRO A 36 -2.92 8.57 8.70
CA PRO A 36 -3.11 9.21 9.99
C PRO A 36 -4.51 9.85 10.13
N GLY A 37 -5.11 9.70 11.32
CA GLY A 37 -6.45 10.24 11.59
C GLY A 37 -7.60 9.43 11.00
N THR A 38 -7.34 8.22 10.51
CA THR A 38 -8.38 7.26 10.12
C THR A 38 -8.36 6.02 11.01
N GLU A 39 -9.53 5.42 11.22
CA GLU A 39 -9.63 4.11 11.88
C GLU A 39 -9.35 2.96 10.90
N SER A 40 -9.57 3.17 9.60
CA SER A 40 -9.58 2.08 8.60
C SER A 40 -9.22 2.54 7.18
N GLY A 41 -8.33 3.54 7.05
CA GLY A 41 -7.86 4.05 5.76
C GLY A 41 -6.38 3.74 5.55
N PHE A 42 -6.02 3.39 4.33
CA PHE A 42 -4.67 3.00 3.95
C PHE A 42 -4.23 3.72 2.67
N VAL A 43 -2.93 3.96 2.57
CA VAL A 43 -2.26 4.51 1.40
C VAL A 43 -1.27 3.47 0.86
N VAL A 44 -1.26 3.29 -0.45
CA VAL A 44 -0.39 2.36 -1.17
C VAL A 44 0.39 3.13 -2.23
N ARG A 45 1.70 2.92 -2.32
CA ARG A 45 2.56 3.58 -3.31
C ARG A 45 3.67 2.65 -3.82
N ASP A 46 4.30 3.06 -4.91
CA ASP A 46 5.58 2.49 -5.35
C ASP A 46 6.71 3.08 -4.50
N SER A 47 7.67 2.25 -4.09
CA SER A 47 8.85 2.70 -3.33
C SER A 47 9.81 3.56 -4.17
N LYS A 48 9.63 3.60 -5.50
CA LYS A 48 10.48 4.37 -6.42
C LYS A 48 10.05 5.84 -6.54
N PRO A 49 11.01 6.75 -6.82
CA PRO A 49 10.71 8.18 -6.99
C PRO A 49 9.67 8.49 -8.06
N GLU A 50 9.59 7.69 -9.13
CA GLU A 50 8.62 7.88 -10.21
C GLU A 50 7.16 7.68 -9.77
N GLY A 51 6.93 6.94 -8.68
CA GLY A 51 5.61 6.73 -8.09
C GLY A 51 5.24 7.73 -7.00
N ALA A 52 6.09 8.69 -6.68
CA ALA A 52 5.82 9.69 -5.64
C ALA A 52 4.69 10.65 -6.07
N GLY A 53 3.75 10.93 -5.16
CA GLY A 53 2.63 11.85 -5.40
C GLY A 53 1.47 11.27 -6.20
N VAL A 54 1.51 9.98 -6.53
CA VAL A 54 0.42 9.24 -7.21
C VAL A 54 -0.08 8.08 -6.37
N GLU A 55 -0.13 8.27 -5.05
CA GLU A 55 -0.50 7.21 -4.11
C GLU A 55 -1.97 6.82 -4.23
N LEU A 56 -2.23 5.51 -4.19
CA LEU A 56 -3.57 4.96 -4.15
C LEU A 56 -4.06 4.93 -2.71
N ARG A 57 -5.37 5.14 -2.51
CA ARG A 57 -5.99 5.19 -1.20
C ARG A 57 -7.18 4.26 -1.16
N PHE A 58 -7.26 3.48 -0.11
CA PHE A 58 -8.27 2.43 0.04
C PHE A 58 -8.73 2.33 1.49
N THR A 59 -9.94 1.83 1.68
CA THR A 59 -10.39 1.37 3.00
C THR A 59 -9.77 0.01 3.33
N ALA A 60 -9.75 -0.32 4.62
CA ALA A 60 -9.35 -1.65 5.09
C ALA A 60 -10.12 -2.77 4.36
N ALA A 61 -11.44 -2.63 4.26
CA ALA A 61 -12.29 -3.63 3.62
C ALA A 61 -11.97 -3.84 2.13
N GLU A 62 -11.63 -2.77 1.40
CA GLU A 62 -11.22 -2.88 -0.02
C GLU A 62 -9.85 -3.56 -0.16
N LEU A 63 -8.89 -3.24 0.70
CA LEU A 63 -7.57 -3.88 0.67
C LEU A 63 -7.62 -5.34 1.11
N ASP A 64 -8.44 -5.68 2.09
CA ASP A 64 -8.62 -7.06 2.55
C ASP A 64 -9.25 -7.93 1.44
N ASP A 65 -10.29 -7.41 0.77
CA ASP A 65 -10.90 -8.09 -0.38
C ASP A 65 -9.91 -8.24 -1.54
N PHE A 66 -9.16 -7.18 -1.86
CA PHE A 66 -8.09 -7.24 -2.84
C PHE A 66 -7.02 -8.29 -2.49
N ALA A 67 -6.52 -8.31 -1.25
CA ALA A 67 -5.47 -9.22 -0.82
C ALA A 67 -5.92 -10.69 -0.88
N ALA A 68 -7.13 -10.98 -0.39
CA ALA A 68 -7.73 -12.31 -0.45
C ALA A 68 -7.98 -12.74 -1.92
N GLY A 69 -8.56 -11.85 -2.73
CA GLY A 69 -8.83 -12.09 -4.14
C GLY A 69 -7.56 -12.31 -4.95
N TRP A 70 -6.54 -11.47 -4.74
CA TRP A 70 -5.24 -11.57 -5.41
C TRP A 70 -4.53 -12.88 -5.07
N THR A 71 -4.46 -13.23 -3.79
CA THR A 71 -3.88 -14.49 -3.31
C THR A 71 -4.56 -15.68 -4.00
N LYS A 72 -5.90 -15.72 -3.97
CA LYS A 72 -6.68 -16.79 -4.59
C LYS A 72 -6.44 -16.85 -6.10
N MET A 73 -6.46 -15.71 -6.80
CA MET A 73 -6.23 -15.61 -8.24
C MET A 73 -4.85 -16.16 -8.63
N ARG A 74 -3.84 -15.91 -7.79
CA ARG A 74 -2.45 -16.33 -8.02
C ARG A 74 -2.14 -17.74 -7.52
N GLY A 75 -3.08 -18.38 -6.83
CA GLY A 75 -2.87 -19.71 -6.22
C GLY A 75 -1.80 -19.70 -5.12
N LEU A 76 -1.65 -18.58 -4.42
CA LEU A 76 -0.70 -18.46 -3.31
C LEU A 76 -1.28 -19.10 -2.04
N ALA A 77 -0.42 -19.71 -1.22
CA ALA A 77 -0.79 -20.15 0.12
C ALA A 77 -0.48 -19.02 1.12
N LEU A 78 -1.45 -18.73 2.00
CA LEU A 78 -1.28 -17.81 3.14
C LEU A 78 -0.91 -18.62 4.39
#